data_AF-A0A928SJF5-F1
#
_entry.id   AF-A0A928SJF5-F1
#
_cell.length_a   1.000
_cell.length_b   1.000
_cell.length_c   1.000
_cell.angle_alpha   90.00
_cell.angle_beta   90.00
_cell.angle_gamma   90.00
#
_symmetry.space_group_name_H-M   'P 1'
#
loop_
_entity.id
_entity.type
_entity.pdbx_description
1 polymer ?
#
loop_
_entity_poly.entity_id
_entity_poly.type
_entity_poly.pdbx_seq_one_letter_code
_entity_poly.pdbx_strand_id
1 'polypeptide(L)'
;MLRRIVTNSVELVKFIFALGLTLSRPQKQHLLNLADALVVSEERKTIANLNRQLVEAKDDSSVHHTMRDSPWQAQDVRAKVLVLLVRTAIQQARGLGLAKIICLSIDDALCEKDKATSQLEAVFQALSAP
;
A
#
# COMPACT_ATOMS: atom_id res chain seq x y z
N MET A 1 7.17 -23.00 1.97
CA MET A 1 5.99 -22.17 2.28
C MET A 1 4.94 -22.41 1.20
N LEU A 2 3.70 -22.73 1.57
CA LEU A 2 2.61 -22.86 0.59
C LEU A 2 2.29 -21.48 0.00
N ARG A 3 2.16 -21.37 -1.33
CA ARG A 3 1.72 -20.14 -2.00
C ARG A 3 0.29 -19.86 -1.54
N ARG A 4 0.04 -18.67 -0.97
CA ARG A 4 -1.22 -18.33 -0.28
C ARG A 4 -2.19 -17.55 -1.15
N ILE A 5 -1.68 -16.81 -2.14
CA ILE A 5 -2.49 -15.92 -2.96
C ILE A 5 -2.74 -16.60 -4.31
N VAL A 6 -3.90 -17.24 -4.41
CA VAL A 6 -4.42 -17.83 -5.64
C VAL A 6 -5.11 -16.77 -6.50
N THR A 7 -5.85 -15.86 -5.85
CA THR A 7 -6.55 -14.73 -6.47
C THR A 7 -6.45 -13.49 -5.57
N ASN A 8 -6.53 -12.31 -6.17
CA ASN A 8 -6.50 -11.06 -5.39
C ASN A 8 -7.79 -10.87 -4.58
N SER A 9 -7.68 -10.22 -3.42
CA SER A 9 -8.85 -9.88 -2.59
C SER A 9 -9.79 -8.91 -3.32
N VAL A 10 -11.09 -9.23 -3.35
CA VAL A 10 -12.12 -8.37 -3.96
C VAL A 10 -12.14 -6.98 -3.31
N GLU A 11 -11.96 -6.92 -1.99
CA GLU A 11 -11.95 -5.65 -1.27
C GLU A 11 -10.69 -4.84 -1.56
N LEU A 12 -9.54 -5.49 -1.72
CA LEU A 12 -8.33 -4.82 -2.15
C LEU A 12 -8.47 -4.27 -3.58
N VAL A 13 -9.08 -5.04 -4.48
CA VAL A 13 -9.37 -4.58 -5.85
C VAL A 13 -10.26 -3.34 -5.80
N LYS A 14 -11.39 -3.36 -5.08
CA LYS A 14 -12.25 -2.20 -4.94
C LYS A 14 -11.50 -0.99 -4.38
N PHE A 15 -10.69 -1.20 -3.35
CA PHE A 15 -9.86 -0.14 -2.75
C PHE A 15 -8.91 0.49 -3.77
N ILE A 16 -8.09 -0.30 -4.46
CA ILE A 16 -7.12 0.21 -5.44
C ILE A 16 -7.81 0.93 -6.61
N PHE A 17 -8.94 0.40 -7.09
CA PHE A 17 -9.71 1.06 -8.14
C PHE A 17 -10.33 2.39 -7.67
N ALA A 18 -10.80 2.45 -6.42
CA ALA A 18 -11.36 3.68 -5.85
C ALA A 18 -10.33 4.82 -5.71
N LEU A 19 -9.03 4.51 -5.68
CA LEU A 19 -7.98 5.54 -5.71
C LEU A 19 -7.93 6.29 -7.04
N GLY A 20 -8.42 5.68 -8.14
CA GLY A 20 -8.44 6.32 -9.46
C GLY A 20 -7.03 6.69 -9.93
N LEU A 21 -6.07 5.76 -9.80
CA LEU A 21 -4.71 5.92 -10.31
C LEU A 21 -4.66 5.59 -11.80
N THR A 22 -3.97 6.42 -12.59
CA THR A 22 -3.82 6.22 -14.04
C THR A 22 -2.75 5.19 -14.34
N LEU A 23 -3.12 3.92 -14.24
CA LEU A 23 -2.21 2.77 -14.39
C LEU A 23 -2.55 1.91 -15.59
N SER A 24 -1.53 1.46 -16.30
CA SER A 24 -1.66 0.38 -17.28
C SER A 24 -2.14 -0.91 -16.61
N ARG A 25 -2.70 -1.85 -17.40
CA ARG A 25 -3.14 -3.16 -16.89
C ARG A 25 -2.01 -3.92 -16.18
N PRO A 26 -0.77 -4.01 -16.70
CA PRO A 26 0.32 -4.65 -15.98
C PRO A 26 0.63 -3.99 -14.64
N GLN A 27 0.73 -2.65 -14.59
CA GLN A 27 1.02 -1.90 -13.36
C GLN A 27 -0.05 -2.14 -12.29
N LYS A 28 -1.34 -2.16 -12.67
CA LYS A 28 -2.43 -2.50 -11.74
C LYS A 28 -2.26 -3.90 -11.15
N GLN A 29 -1.96 -4.89 -11.98
CA GLN A 29 -1.77 -6.26 -11.51
C GLN A 29 -0.57 -6.37 -10.56
N HIS A 30 0.54 -5.70 -10.86
CA HIS A 30 1.70 -5.69 -9.98
C HIS A 30 1.40 -5.04 -8.63
N LEU A 31 0.70 -3.90 -8.64
CA LEU A 31 0.30 -3.21 -7.41
C LEU A 31 -0.63 -4.08 -6.55
N LEU A 32 -1.63 -4.73 -7.16
CA LEU A 32 -2.56 -5.62 -6.47
C LEU A 32 -1.84 -6.81 -5.83
N ASN A 33 -0.99 -7.49 -6.60
CA ASN A 33 -0.21 -8.63 -6.12
C ASN A 33 0.68 -8.25 -4.94
N LEU A 34 1.36 -7.11 -5.04
CA LEU A 34 2.25 -6.62 -3.98
C LEU A 34 1.46 -6.23 -2.72
N ALA A 35 0.33 -5.54 -2.88
CA ALA A 35 -0.50 -5.13 -1.75
C ALA A 35 -1.15 -6.34 -1.05
N ASP A 36 -1.65 -7.34 -1.78
CA ASP A 36 -2.16 -8.58 -1.15
C ASP A 36 -1.04 -9.31 -0.41
N ALA A 37 0.14 -9.44 -1.03
CA ALA A 37 1.28 -10.07 -0.38
C ALA A 37 1.69 -9.33 0.89
N LEU A 38 1.65 -8.00 0.91
CA LEU A 38 1.93 -7.19 2.10
C LEU A 38 0.93 -7.45 3.23
N VAL A 39 -0.35 -7.62 2.90
CA VAL A 39 -1.42 -7.86 3.88
C VAL A 39 -1.37 -9.29 4.43
N VAL A 40 -1.09 -10.29 3.59
CA VAL A 40 -1.15 -11.72 3.96
C VAL A 40 0.17 -12.25 4.52
N SER A 41 1.30 -11.60 4.23
CA SER A 41 2.62 -12.09 4.66
C SER A 41 2.87 -11.89 6.16
N GLU A 42 3.07 -13.00 6.85
CA GLU A 42 3.48 -13.08 8.26
C GLU A 42 5.00 -13.07 8.42
N GLU A 43 5.75 -13.27 7.33
CA GLU A 43 7.21 -13.29 7.34
C GLU A 43 7.80 -11.87 7.30
N ARG A 44 9.14 -11.78 7.42
CA ARG A 44 9.86 -10.55 7.09
C ARG A 44 9.52 -10.15 5.65
N LYS A 45 8.98 -8.95 5.49
CA LYS A 45 8.45 -8.40 4.24
C LYS A 45 9.55 -7.95 3.28
N THR A 46 10.36 -8.90 2.83
CA THR A 46 11.30 -8.70 1.70
C THR A 46 10.57 -8.92 0.39
N ILE A 47 11.01 -8.28 -0.70
CA ILE A 47 10.36 -8.42 -2.02
C ILE A 47 10.30 -9.89 -2.46
N ALA A 48 11.40 -10.64 -2.28
CA ALA A 48 11.44 -12.07 -2.56
C ALA A 48 10.40 -12.86 -1.74
N ASN A 49 10.26 -12.59 -0.44
CA ASN A 49 9.28 -13.29 0.41
C ASN A 49 7.84 -12.93 0.06
N LEU A 50 7.58 -11.67 -0.32
CA LEU A 50 6.27 -11.22 -0.78
C LEU A 50 5.91 -11.88 -2.11
N ASN A 51 6.84 -11.93 -3.07
CA ASN A 51 6.62 -12.52 -4.37
C ASN A 51 6.37 -14.05 -4.28
N ARG A 52 7.04 -14.74 -3.34
CA ARG A 52 6.78 -16.16 -3.06
C ARG A 52 5.37 -16.47 -2.54
N GLN A 53 4.62 -15.47 -2.04
CA GLN A 53 3.23 -15.68 -1.62
C GLN A 53 2.29 -15.91 -2.81
N LEU A 54 2.66 -15.46 -4.01
CA LEU A 54 1.82 -15.46 -5.21
C LEU A 54 1.91 -16.82 -5.92
N VAL A 55 0.75 -17.38 -6.30
CA VAL A 55 0.70 -18.59 -7.14
C VAL A 55 1.39 -18.38 -8.47
N GLU A 56 1.23 -17.21 -9.08
CA GLU A 56 1.97 -16.78 -10.28
C GLU A 56 3.02 -15.73 -9.91
N ALA A 57 4.08 -16.17 -9.23
CA ALA A 57 5.21 -15.31 -8.91
C ALA A 57 5.85 -14.78 -10.21
N LYS A 58 6.07 -13.47 -10.28
CA LYS A 58 6.73 -12.82 -11.42
C LYS A 58 8.24 -12.79 -11.19
N ASP A 59 9.02 -12.41 -12.20
CA ASP A 59 10.45 -12.15 -11.99
C ASP A 59 10.62 -11.04 -10.92
N ASP A 60 11.54 -11.24 -9.97
CA ASP A 60 11.73 -10.33 -8.84
C ASP A 60 12.03 -8.89 -9.34
N SER A 61 12.77 -8.75 -10.44
CA SER A 61 13.07 -7.45 -11.06
C SER A 61 11.81 -6.69 -11.43
N SER A 62 10.78 -7.38 -11.95
CA SER A 62 9.50 -6.76 -12.31
C SER A 62 8.73 -6.22 -11.09
N VAL A 63 8.88 -6.86 -9.93
CA VAL A 63 8.29 -6.41 -8.68
C VAL A 63 9.06 -5.20 -8.15
N HIS A 64 10.38 -5.21 -8.25
CA HIS A 64 11.22 -4.05 -7.92
C HIS A 64 10.87 -2.81 -8.76
N HIS A 65 10.64 -2.97 -10.06
CA HIS A 65 10.22 -1.88 -10.95
C HIS A 65 8.90 -1.25 -10.52
N THR A 66 7.99 -2.00 -9.91
CA THR A 66 6.72 -1.43 -9.42
C THR A 66 6.95 -0.40 -8.31
N MET A 67 7.87 -0.69 -7.38
CA MET A 67 8.22 0.25 -6.31
C MET A 67 9.11 1.40 -6.81
N ARG A 68 10.02 1.11 -7.75
CA ARG A 68 11.02 2.08 -8.23
C ARG A 68 10.46 3.05 -9.27
N ASP A 69 9.68 2.54 -10.21
CA ASP A 69 9.22 3.27 -11.40
C ASP A 69 7.70 3.53 -11.35
N SER A 70 7.20 3.80 -10.14
CA SER A 70 5.80 4.17 -9.92
C SER A 70 5.48 5.48 -10.66
N PRO A 71 4.40 5.55 -11.46
CA PRO A 71 4.01 6.77 -12.18
C PRO A 71 3.32 7.82 -11.28
N TRP A 72 3.42 7.67 -9.96
CA TRP A 72 2.79 8.54 -8.97
C TRP A 72 3.81 8.97 -7.91
N GLN A 73 3.60 10.13 -7.31
CA GLN A 73 4.31 10.52 -6.10
C GLN A 73 3.61 9.93 -4.88
N ALA A 74 4.35 9.71 -3.79
CA ALA A 74 3.78 9.16 -2.56
C ALA A 74 2.61 10.03 -2.04
N GLN A 75 2.69 11.35 -2.20
CA GLN A 75 1.65 12.27 -1.77
C GLN A 75 0.35 12.13 -2.58
N ASP A 76 0.43 11.80 -3.87
CA ASP A 76 -0.75 11.61 -4.72
C ASP A 76 -1.61 10.47 -4.18
N VAL A 77 -0.97 9.36 -3.80
CA VAL A 77 -1.64 8.20 -3.23
C VAL A 77 -2.15 8.52 -1.83
N ARG A 78 -1.34 9.12 -0.94
CA ARG A 78 -1.75 9.46 0.43
C ARG A 78 -3.00 10.34 0.48
N ALA A 79 -3.06 11.38 -0.36
CA ALA A 79 -4.21 12.27 -0.43
C ALA A 79 -5.48 11.53 -0.87
N LYS A 80 -5.39 10.65 -1.87
CA LYS A 80 -6.51 9.82 -2.35
C LYS A 80 -6.98 8.82 -1.30
N VAL A 81 -6.05 8.17 -0.58
CA VAL A 81 -6.35 7.26 0.52
C VAL A 81 -7.08 8.00 1.64
N LEU A 82 -6.59 9.18 2.06
CA LEU A 82 -7.24 9.99 3.09
C LEU A 82 -8.68 10.32 2.72
N VAL A 83 -8.93 10.81 1.50
CA VAL A 83 -10.28 11.12 1.02
C VAL A 83 -11.18 9.88 1.03
N LEU A 84 -10.65 8.72 0.60
CA LEU A 84 -11.40 7.47 0.62
C LEU A 84 -11.76 7.04 2.04
N LEU A 85 -10.82 7.07 2.97
CA LEU A 85 -11.05 6.70 4.38
C LEU A 85 -12.10 7.60 5.03
N VAL A 86 -12.01 8.93 4.84
CA VAL A 86 -13.00 9.88 5.38
C VAL A 86 -14.39 9.61 4.80
N ARG A 87 -14.48 9.37 3.49
CA ARG A 87 -15.77 9.02 2.84
C ARG A 87 -16.35 7.72 3.39
N THR A 88 -15.53 6.69 3.55
CA THR A 88 -15.94 5.40 4.11
C THR A 88 -16.43 5.55 5.55
N ALA A 89 -15.70 6.29 6.39
CA ALA A 89 -16.09 6.54 7.78
C ALA A 89 -17.42 7.30 7.88
N ILE A 90 -17.64 8.32 7.04
CA ILE A 90 -18.91 9.06 6.98
C ILE A 90 -20.06 8.15 6.54
N GLN A 91 -19.85 7.30 5.54
CA GLN A 91 -20.86 6.35 5.07
C GLN A 91 -21.23 5.34 6.16
N GLN A 92 -20.23 4.79 6.86
CA GLN A 92 -20.45 3.87 7.98
C GLN A 92 -21.19 4.55 9.13
N ALA A 93 -20.79 5.75 9.53
CA ALA A 93 -21.46 6.51 10.59
C ALA A 93 -22.93 6.79 10.25
N ARG A 94 -23.24 7.13 8.99
CA ARG A 94 -24.63 7.31 8.53
C ARG A 94 -25.43 6.00 8.56
N GLY A 95 -24.84 4.91 8.07
CA GLY A 95 -25.49 3.60 8.05
C GLY A 95 -25.78 3.05 9.44
N LEU A 96 -24.95 3.39 10.42
CA LEU A 96 -25.08 2.99 11.83
C LEU A 96 -25.84 3.99 12.70
N GLY A 97 -26.30 5.12 12.14
CA GLY A 97 -27.00 6.17 12.90
C GLY A 97 -26.12 6.85 13.96
N LEU A 98 -24.79 6.82 13.81
CA LEU A 98 -23.85 7.39 14.76
C LEU A 98 -23.85 8.92 14.70
N ALA A 99 -23.43 9.54 15.81
CA ALA A 99 -23.19 10.98 15.87
C ALA A 99 -22.14 11.39 14.82
N LYS A 100 -22.35 12.55 14.18
CA LYS A 100 -21.45 13.10 13.15
C LYS A 100 -20.23 13.77 13.77
N ILE A 101 -19.49 13.01 14.58
CA ILE A 101 -18.29 13.46 15.29
C ILE A 101 -17.08 12.86 14.57
N ILE A 102 -16.08 13.69 14.27
CA ILE A 102 -14.79 13.24 13.75
C ILE A 102 -13.78 13.34 14.89
N CYS A 103 -13.24 12.19 15.30
CA CYS A 103 -12.11 12.14 16.23
C CYS A 103 -10.82 12.07 15.41
N LEU A 104 -9.90 13.00 15.63
CA LEU A 104 -8.60 13.02 14.99
C LEU A 104 -7.53 12.65 16.02
N SER A 105 -6.85 11.53 15.78
CA SER A 105 -5.63 11.18 16.52
C SER A 105 -4.43 11.64 15.69
N ILE A 106 -3.57 12.45 16.29
CA ILE A 106 -2.33 12.92 15.68
C ILE A 106 -1.19 12.30 16.48
N ASP A 107 -0.35 11.56 15.79
CA ASP A 107 0.79 10.86 16.34
C ASP A 107 1.94 10.93 15.31
N ASP A 108 3.18 10.97 15.79
CA ASP A 108 4.37 10.92 14.95
C ASP A 108 5.11 9.59 15.13
N ALA A 109 5.75 9.12 14.06
CA ALA A 109 6.51 7.88 14.07
C ALA A 109 7.86 8.12 13.44
N LEU A 110 8.94 7.65 14.07
CA LEU A 110 10.27 7.68 13.49
C LEU A 110 10.56 6.36 12.80
N CYS A 111 11.18 6.42 11.63
CA CYS A 111 11.66 5.24 10.93
C CYS A 111 13.11 5.46 10.47
N GLU A 112 13.99 4.52 10.82
CA GLU A 112 15.35 4.51 10.32
C GLU A 112 15.36 4.07 8.86
N LYS A 113 15.80 4.97 7.97
CA LYS A 113 16.01 4.64 6.56
C LYS A 113 17.36 3.96 6.39
N ASP A 114 17.35 2.77 5.79
CA ASP A 114 18.58 2.10 5.39
C ASP A 114 19.31 2.94 4.34
N LYS A 115 20.58 3.25 4.60
CA LYS A 115 21.46 4.06 3.74
C LYS A 115 21.64 3.47 2.35
N ALA A 116 21.47 2.16 2.17
CA ALA A 116 21.57 1.48 0.88
C ALA A 116 20.35 1.73 -0.02
N THR A 117 19.28 2.37 0.47
CA THR A 117 18.05 2.61 -0.29
C THR A 117 17.93 4.08 -0.68
N SER A 118 17.92 4.37 -2.00
CA SER A 118 17.77 5.74 -2.51
C SER A 118 16.35 6.05 -3.00
N GLN A 119 15.63 5.03 -3.48
CA GLN A 119 14.31 5.13 -4.11
C GLN A 119 13.15 4.81 -3.16
N LEU A 120 13.46 4.53 -1.89
CA LEU A 120 12.47 4.33 -0.83
C LEU A 120 12.61 5.46 0.18
N GLU A 121 11.49 5.99 0.64
CA GLU A 121 11.45 6.99 1.70
C GLU A 121 10.91 6.36 2.98
N ALA A 122 11.51 6.74 4.12
CA ALA A 122 10.89 6.49 5.41
C ALA A 122 9.60 7.31 5.51
N VAL A 123 8.58 6.78 6.20
CA VAL A 123 7.32 7.50 6.44
C VAL A 123 7.57 8.84 7.14
N PHE A 124 8.59 8.88 7.99
CA PHE A 124 9.15 10.08 8.58
C PHE A 124 10.65 9.86 8.74
N GLN A 125 11.46 10.74 8.15
CA GLN A 125 12.90 10.70 8.29
C GLN A 125 13.29 11.68 9.40
N ALA A 126 13.93 11.19 10.47
CA ALA A 126 14.50 12.08 11.47
C ALA A 126 15.47 13.04 10.76
N LEU A 127 15.34 14.35 11.03
CA LEU A 127 16.33 15.34 10.62
C LEU A 127 17.68 14.83 11.09
N SER A 128 18.53 14.42 10.16
CA SER A 128 19.91 14.06 10.49
C SER A 128 20.55 15.35 10.99
N ALA A 129 20.97 15.37 12.26
CA ALA A 129 21.75 16.46 12.80
C ALA A 129 23.00 16.69 11.90
N PRO A 130 23.40 17.95 11.69
CA PRO A 130 24.48 18.32 10.76
C PRO A 130 25.82 17.65 11.08
#